data_AF-A0A2D1QXX1-F1
#
_entry.id   AF-A0A2D1QXX1-F1
#
_cell.length_a   1.000
_cell.length_b   1.000
_cell.length_c   1.000
_cell.angle_alpha   90.00
_cell.angle_beta   90.00
_cell.angle_gamma   90.00
#
_symmetry.space_group_name_H-M   'P 1'
#
loop_
_entity.id
_entity.type
_entity.pdbx_description
1 polymer ?
#
loop_
_entity_poly.entity_id
_entity_poly.type
_entity_poly.pdbx_seq_one_letter_code
_entity_poly.pdbx_strand_id
1 'polypeptide(L)'
;MFTPARWTPVRQRTFLTALYQSGSVAQAARMVGMSPSSAHRLRRRLAGTAFDRDWGNALALHAQAMADPIATQLRPQAATRR
;
A
#
# COMPACT_ATOMS: atom_id res chain seq x y z
N MET A 1 -7.57 18.90 -20.28
CA MET A 1 -7.73 19.29 -18.86
C MET A 1 -7.40 18.08 -17.98
N PHE A 2 -6.28 18.09 -17.26
CA PHE A 2 -5.99 17.04 -16.26
C PHE A 2 -6.56 17.48 -14.92
N THR A 3 -7.67 16.89 -14.51
CA THR A 3 -8.22 17.13 -13.16
C THR A 3 -7.18 16.64 -12.13
N PRO A 4 -6.82 17.44 -11.12
CA PRO A 4 -5.86 17.01 -10.12
C PRO A 4 -6.37 15.73 -9.44
N ALA A 5 -5.55 14.68 -9.46
CA ALA A 5 -5.90 13.41 -8.84
C ALA A 5 -6.12 13.61 -7.33
N ARG A 6 -7.35 13.35 -6.85
CA ARG A 6 -7.72 13.48 -5.44
C ARG A 6 -7.64 12.14 -4.71
N TRP A 7 -7.28 12.18 -3.43
CA TRP A 7 -7.41 11.04 -2.54
C TRP A 7 -8.87 10.88 -2.12
N THR A 8 -9.57 9.96 -2.78
CA THR A 8 -10.93 9.55 -2.41
C THR A 8 -10.88 8.38 -1.43
N PRO A 9 -11.94 8.14 -0.63
CA PRO A 9 -12.00 6.98 0.27
C PRO A 9 -11.77 5.64 -0.46
N VAL A 10 -12.28 5.51 -1.69
CA VAL A 10 -12.04 4.34 -2.54
C VAL A 10 -10.55 4.16 -2.82
N ARG A 11 -9.84 5.21 -3.24
CA ARG A 11 -8.40 5.16 -3.49
C ARG A 11 -7.59 4.87 -2.24
N GLN A 12 -8.00 5.40 -1.08
CA GLN A 12 -7.36 5.09 0.20
C GLN A 12 -7.46 3.59 0.52
N ARG A 13 -8.65 3.00 0.34
CA ARG A 13 -8.87 1.57 0.60
C ARG A 13 -8.09 0.69 -0.38
N THR A 14 -8.15 0.99 -1.68
CA THR A 14 -7.34 0.27 -2.69
C THR A 14 -5.86 0.42 -2.42
N PHE A 15 -5.40 1.58 -1.99
CA PHE A 15 -4.01 1.81 -1.61
C PHE A 15 -3.59 0.94 -0.42
N LEU A 16 -4.40 0.83 0.63
CA LEU A 16 -4.10 -0.01 1.79
C LEU A 16 -4.06 -1.50 1.41
N THR A 17 -5.00 -1.97 0.59
CA THR A 17 -4.98 -3.35 0.07
C THR A 17 -3.71 -3.62 -0.74
N ALA A 18 -3.36 -2.70 -1.64
CA ALA A 18 -2.14 -2.77 -2.44
C ALA A 18 -0.87 -2.73 -1.56
N LEU A 19 -0.88 -1.94 -0.49
CA LEU A 19 0.23 -1.84 0.46
C LEU A 19 0.42 -3.14 1.24
N TYR A 20 -0.66 -3.76 1.70
CA TYR A 20 -0.63 -5.06 2.37
C TYR A 20 -0.08 -6.16 1.45
N GLN A 21 -0.52 -6.17 0.19
CA GLN A 21 -0.06 -7.17 -0.78
C GLN A 21 1.42 -6.99 -1.13
N SER A 22 1.86 -5.75 -1.42
CA SER A 22 3.20 -5.47 -1.93
C SER A 22 4.26 -5.20 -0.88
N GLY A 23 3.90 -4.68 0.30
CA GLY A 23 4.84 -4.11 1.27
C GLY A 23 5.51 -2.82 0.80
N SER A 24 5.16 -2.30 -0.39
CA SER A 24 5.82 -1.16 -1.02
C SER A 24 4.88 0.01 -1.23
N VAL A 25 5.13 1.09 -0.51
CA VAL A 25 4.38 2.35 -0.66
C VAL A 25 4.45 2.88 -2.09
N ALA A 26 5.60 2.75 -2.74
CA ALA A 26 5.77 3.25 -4.10
C ALA A 26 4.94 2.46 -5.11
N GLN A 27 4.90 1.13 -4.98
CA GLN A 27 4.08 0.29 -5.85
C GLN A 27 2.59 0.50 -5.58
N ALA A 28 2.19 0.54 -4.30
CA ALA A 28 0.80 0.80 -3.90
C ALA A 28 0.28 2.16 -4.38
N ALA A 29 1.10 3.21 -4.28
CA ALA A 29 0.74 4.54 -4.76
C ALA A 29 0.53 4.53 -6.27
N ARG A 30 1.44 3.91 -7.04
CA ARG A 30 1.33 3.80 -8.50
C ARG A 30 0.08 3.04 -8.93
N MET A 31 -0.29 1.96 -8.23
CA MET A 31 -1.50 1.18 -8.51
C MET A 31 -2.79 2.01 -8.43
N VAL A 32 -2.85 3.01 -7.54
CA VAL A 32 -4.01 3.90 -7.41
C VAL A 32 -3.88 5.22 -8.19
N GLY A 33 -2.88 5.32 -9.06
CA GLY A 33 -2.62 6.53 -9.86
C GLY A 33 -2.10 7.71 -9.05
N MET A 34 -1.40 7.44 -7.93
CA MET A 34 -0.85 8.46 -7.03
C MET A 34 0.68 8.39 -6.97
N SER A 35 1.30 9.51 -6.62
CA SER A 35 2.73 9.54 -6.33
C SER A 35 3.01 9.08 -4.88
N PRO A 36 4.17 8.45 -4.61
CA PRO A 36 4.56 8.05 -3.25
C PRO A 36 4.60 9.27 -2.31
N SER A 37 5.12 10.40 -2.79
CA SER A 37 5.18 11.66 -2.04
C SER A 37 3.78 12.17 -1.65
N SER A 38 2.78 12.01 -2.52
CA SER A 38 1.38 12.35 -2.21
C SER A 38 0.80 11.42 -1.15
N ALA A 39 1.12 10.13 -1.20
CA ALA A 39 0.67 9.15 -0.20
C ALA A 39 1.26 9.46 1.19
N HIS A 40 2.55 9.81 1.29
CA HIS A 40 3.16 10.23 2.55
C HIS A 40 2.57 11.55 3.07
N ARG A 41 2.26 12.50 2.19
CA ARG A 41 1.56 13.75 2.57
C ARG A 41 0.17 13.46 3.11
N LEU A 42 -0.58 12.55 2.49
CA LEU A 42 -1.89 12.11 2.99
C LEU A 42 -1.75 11.49 4.39
N ARG A 43 -0.79 10.57 4.57
CA ARG A 43 -0.55 9.91 5.86
C ARG A 43 -0.28 10.93 6.97
N ARG A 44 0.58 11.93 6.73
CA ARG A 44 0.84 13.00 7.71
C ARG A 44 -0.40 13.81 8.06
N ARG A 45 -1.27 14.09 7.08
CA ARG A 45 -2.54 14.82 7.32
C ARG A 45 -3.55 13.99 8.12
N LEU A 46 -3.50 12.67 7.97
CA LEU A 46 -4.39 11.72 8.63
C LEU A 46 -3.71 11.01 9.81
N ALA A 47 -2.62 11.57 10.33
CA ALA A 47 -1.89 10.98 11.46
C ALA A 47 -2.83 10.80 12.67
N GLY A 48 -2.75 9.65 13.33
CA GLY A 48 -3.62 9.31 14.47
C GLY A 48 -5.04 8.86 14.12
N THR A 49 -5.43 8.90 12.83
CA THR A 49 -6.72 8.34 12.39
C THR A 49 -6.62 6.84 12.13
N ALA A 50 -7.77 6.20 11.86
CA ALA A 50 -7.81 4.80 11.46
C ALA A 50 -6.93 4.50 10.22
N PHE A 51 -6.88 5.42 9.25
CA PHE A 51 -6.06 5.24 8.05
C PHE A 51 -4.57 5.09 8.36
N ASP A 52 -4.03 5.89 9.29
CA ASP A 52 -2.62 5.82 9.67
C ASP A 52 -2.29 4.52 10.44
N ARG A 53 -3.22 4.08 11.30
CA ARG A 53 -3.11 2.77 11.96
C ARG A 53 -3.17 1.62 10.95
N ASP A 54 -4.13 1.65 10.05
CA ASP A 54 -4.31 0.63 9.01
C ASP A 54 -3.11 0.59 8.05
N TRP A 55 -2.47 1.72 7.78
CA TRP A 55 -1.21 1.77 7.03
C TRP A 55 -0.10 0.99 7.74
N GLY A 56 0.10 1.25 9.04
CA GLY A 56 1.07 0.53 9.86
C GLY A 56 0.76 -0.97 9.90
N ASN A 57 -0.51 -1.32 10.13
CA ASN A 57 -0.99 -2.70 10.14
C ASN A 57 -0.75 -3.39 8.80
N ALA A 58 -1.02 -2.75 7.68
CA ALA A 58 -0.79 -3.32 6.35
C ALA A 58 0.69 -3.71 6.15
N LEU A 59 1.62 -2.84 6.57
CA LEU A 59 3.06 -3.13 6.50
C LEU A 59 3.47 -4.24 7.49
N ALA A 60 2.96 -4.20 8.71
CA ALA A 60 3.25 -5.22 9.72
C ALA A 60 2.74 -6.60 9.29
N LEU A 61 1.51 -6.68 8.81
CA LEU A 61 0.91 -7.93 8.31
C LEU A 61 1.66 -8.44 7.07
N HIS A 62 2.12 -7.55 6.18
CA HIS A 62 2.98 -7.96 5.06
C HIS A 62 4.29 -8.57 5.56
N ALA A 63 4.96 -7.91 6.51
CA ALA A 63 6.21 -8.41 7.08
C ALA A 63 6.02 -9.75 7.81
N GLN A 64 4.92 -9.91 8.55
CA GLN A 64 4.54 -11.18 9.18
C GLN A 64 4.32 -12.28 8.13
N ALA A 65 3.63 -11.98 7.03
CA ALA A 65 3.42 -12.94 5.94
C ALA A 65 4.73 -13.33 5.23
N MET A 66 5.73 -12.44 5.19
CA MET A 66 7.07 -12.75 4.65
C MET A 66 7.95 -13.49 5.66
N ALA A 67 7.66 -13.39 6.95
CA ALA A 67 8.36 -14.15 8.00
C ALA A 67 7.76 -15.55 8.21
N ASP A 68 6.48 -15.74 7.87
CA ASP A 68 5.83 -17.04 7.91
C ASP A 68 6.36 -17.94 6.76
N PRO A 69 7.05 -19.05 7.08
CA PRO A 69 7.64 -19.92 6.07
C PRO A 69 6.59 -20.59 5.18
N ILE A 70 5.38 -20.83 5.68
CA ILE A 70 4.29 -21.43 4.91
C ILE A 70 3.67 -20.39 3.97
N ALA A 71 3.44 -19.17 4.45
CA ALA A 71 2.88 -18.09 3.63
C ALA A 71 3.84 -17.62 2.52
N THR A 72 5.15 -17.61 2.81
CA THR A 72 6.20 -17.30 1.82
C THR A 72 6.18 -18.26 0.64
N GLN A 73 5.85 -19.53 0.88
CA GLN A 73 5.83 -20.58 -0.14
C GLN A 73 4.59 -20.52 -1.05
N LEU A 74 3.49 -19.93 -0.58
CA LEU A 74 2.21 -19.84 -1.30
C LEU A 74 2.03 -18.55 -2.12
N ARG A 75 2.92 -17.56 -1.98
CA ARG A 75 2.90 -16.38 -2.86
C ARG A 75 3.38 -16.79 -4.24
N PRO A 76 2.56 -16.71 -5.31
CA PRO A 76 3.06 -16.88 -6.65
C PRO A 76 4.13 -15.82 -6.86
N GLN A 77 5.38 -16.25 -7.06
CA GLN A 77 6.46 -15.37 -7.49
C GLN A 77 5.97 -14.74 -8.78
N ALA A 78 5.49 -13.49 -8.71
CA ALA A 78 5.23 -12.69 -9.87
C ALA A 78 6.55 -12.61 -10.61
N ALA A 79 6.62 -13.41 -11.67
CA ALA A 79 7.82 -13.82 -12.36
C ALA A 79 8.87 -12.71 -12.39
N THR A 80 10.03 -13.03 -11.82
CA THR A 80 11.30 -12.59 -12.37
C THR A 80 11.25 -12.83 -13.87
N ARG A 81 11.02 -11.78 -14.65
CA ARG A 81 11.21 -11.77 -16.09
C ARG A 81 11.89 -10.45 -16.40
N ARG A 82 13.21 -10.49 -16.30
CA ARG A 82 14.19 -10.41 -17.41
C ARG A 82 14.31 -8.99 -17.92
#